data_AF-A0A2J6T3J2-F1
#
_entry.id   AF-A0A2J6T3J2-F1
#
_cell.length_a   1.000
_cell.length_b   1.000
_cell.length_c   1.000
_cell.angle_alpha   90.00
_cell.angle_beta   90.00
_cell.angle_gamma   90.00
#
_symmetry.space_group_name_H-M   'P 1'
#
loop_
_entity.id
_entity.type
_entity.pdbx_description
1 polymer ?
#
loop_
_entity_poly.entity_id
_entity_poly.type
_entity_poly.pdbx_seq_one_letter_code
_entity_poly.pdbx_strand_id
1 'polypeptide(L)' 'MDNYFKAYYKKGNVILPLIRKPPLYLSYLFTGNNPLYRAFRINIRVYNYAFAFTLISYKKNTRINFSRRI' A
#
# COMPACT_ATOMS: atom_id res chain seq x y z
N MET A 1 -16.48 -29.33 14.25
CA MET A 1 -16.32 -28.37 15.37
C MET A 1 -14.90 -27.85 15.32
N ASP A 2 -14.77 -26.61 14.89
CA ASP A 2 -13.61 -26.09 14.16
C ASP A 2 -12.45 -25.68 15.08
N ASN A 3 -11.37 -26.48 15.05
CA ASN A 3 -10.12 -26.19 15.75
C ASN A 3 -9.17 -25.25 14.98
N TYR A 4 -9.63 -24.60 13.90
CA TYR A 4 -8.77 -23.85 12.97
C TYR A 4 -8.59 -22.35 13.27
N PHE A 5 -9.18 -21.82 14.35
CA PHE A 5 -9.14 -20.38 14.67
C PHE A 5 -8.44 -20.04 15.99
N LYS A 6 -7.38 -20.76 16.36
CA LYS A 6 -6.66 -20.47 17.63
C LYS A 6 -5.14 -20.29 17.45
N ALA A 7 -4.73 -19.38 16.56
CA ALA A 7 -3.31 -19.04 16.45
C ALA A 7 -2.95 -17.60 16.03
N TYR A 8 -3.88 -16.64 15.90
CA TYR A 8 -3.52 -15.29 15.41
C TYR A 8 -3.41 -14.19 16.47
N TYR A 9 -3.80 -14.46 17.72
CA TYR A 9 -3.70 -13.48 18.81
C TYR A 9 -2.78 -13.94 19.93
N LYS A 10 -1.64 -14.57 19.58
CA LYS A 10 -0.55 -14.67 20.55
C LYS A 10 -0.14 -13.23 20.85
N LYS A 11 -0.37 -12.78 22.08
CA LYS A 11 0.07 -11.49 22.65
C LYS A 11 1.60 -11.48 22.73
N GLY A 12 2.25 -11.61 21.58
CA GLY A 12 3.68 -11.45 21.40
C GLY A 12 3.91 -10.00 21.06
N ASN A 13 4.92 -9.40 21.69
CA ASN A 13 5.37 -8.05 21.37
C ASN A 13 5.68 -7.99 19.87
N VAL A 14 4.74 -7.46 19.08
CA VAL A 14 4.96 -7.19 17.66
C VAL A 14 5.93 -6.03 17.62
N ILE A 15 7.20 -6.33 17.39
CA ILE A 15 8.21 -5.32 17.12
C ILE A 15 7.90 -4.81 15.72
N LEU A 16 7.16 -3.69 15.65
CA LEU A 16 6.94 -3.00 14.40
C LEU A 16 8.30 -2.51 13.89
N PRO A 17 8.69 -2.86 12.65
CA PRO A 17 9.92 -2.30 12.09
C PRO A 17 9.79 -0.78 12.04
N LEU A 18 10.91 -0.10 12.30
CA LEU A 18 10.95 1.36 12.24
C LEU A 18 10.45 1.82 10.87
N ILE A 19 9.44 2.68 10.87
CA ILE A 19 8.86 3.21 9.64
C ILE A 19 9.98 3.94 8.88
N ARG A 20 10.32 3.42 7.70
CA ARG A 20 11.32 4.04 6.84
C ARG A 20 10.82 5.40 6.38
N LYS A 21 11.73 6.37 6.25
CA LYS A 21 11.39 7.68 5.71
C LYS A 21 10.75 7.51 4.31
N PRO A 22 9.65 8.21 4.03
CA PRO A 22 9.03 8.14 2.72
C PRO A 22 9.98 8.71 1.65
N PRO A 23 9.87 8.24 0.39
CA PRO A 23 10.51 8.89 -0.74
C PRO A 23 10.23 10.40 -0.77
N LEU A 24 11.18 11.19 -1.29
CA LEU A 24 11.14 12.66 -1.24
C LEU A 24 9.84 13.23 -1.84
N TYR A 25 9.40 12.67 -2.96
CA TYR A 25 8.16 13.13 -3.63
C TYR A 25 6.91 12.89 -2.78
N LEU A 26 6.84 11.76 -2.06
CA LEU A 26 5.74 11.47 -1.13
C LEU A 26 5.77 12.45 0.03
N SER A 27 6.96 12.75 0.57
CA SER A 27 7.11 13.77 1.62
C SER A 27 6.51 15.12 1.20
N TYR A 28 6.74 15.55 -0.05
CA TYR A 28 6.17 16.81 -0.56
C TYR A 28 4.65 16.80 -0.68
N LEU A 29 4.03 15.66 -1.02
CA LEU A 29 2.57 15.55 -1.02
C LEU A 29 1.98 15.80 0.38
N PHE A 30 2.69 15.37 1.44
CA PHE A 30 2.25 15.57 2.83
C PHE A 30 2.63 16.93 3.42
N THR A 31 3.76 17.52 3.02
CA THR A 31 4.31 18.72 3.69
C THR A 31 4.23 19.99 2.85
N GLY A 32 4.13 19.85 1.52
CA GLY A 32 4.13 20.98 0.62
C GLY A 32 2.83 21.79 0.68
N ASN A 33 2.92 23.06 0.29
CA ASN A 33 1.83 24.04 0.43
C ASN A 33 1.11 24.38 -0.88
N ASN A 34 1.49 23.76 -2.00
CA ASN A 34 0.83 23.93 -3.30
C ASN A 34 -0.63 23.41 -3.24
N PRO A 35 -1.58 24.04 -3.94
CA PRO A 35 -2.95 23.52 -4.13
C PRO A 35 -3.05 22.00 -4.40
N LEU A 36 -2.17 21.45 -5.24
CA LEU A 36 -2.14 20.01 -5.52
C LEU A 36 -1.86 19.16 -4.28
N TYR A 37 -0.93 19.59 -3.43
CA TYR A 37 -0.56 18.86 -2.21
C TYR A 37 -1.66 18.96 -1.16
N ARG A 38 -2.36 20.11 -1.09
CA ARG A 38 -3.56 20.26 -0.25
C ARG A 38 -4.68 19.34 -0.72
N ALA A 39 -4.95 19.31 -2.03
CA ALA A 39 -5.94 18.42 -2.62
C ALA A 39 -5.61 16.94 -2.36
N PHE A 40 -4.33 16.56 -2.45
CA PHE A 40 -3.87 15.23 -2.07
C PHE A 40 -4.21 14.88 -0.61
N ARG A 41 -3.88 15.76 0.34
CA ARG A 41 -4.16 15.51 1.77
C ARG A 41 -5.66 15.38 2.07
N ILE A 42 -6.49 16.23 1.45
CA ILE A 42 -7.94 16.17 1.60
C ILE A 42 -8.49 14.84 1.05
N ASN A 43 -7.95 14.36 -0.07
CA ASN A 43 -8.46 13.20 -0.79
C ASN A 43 -7.60 11.93 -0.61
N ILE A 44 -6.74 11.88 0.41
CA ILE A 44 -5.74 10.82 0.55
C ILE A 44 -6.34 9.41 0.61
N ARG A 45 -7.53 9.27 1.20
CA ARG A 45 -8.26 7.99 1.24
C ARG A 45 -8.61 7.51 -0.16
N VAL A 46 -9.13 8.40 -1.01
CA VAL A 46 -9.52 8.07 -2.39
C VAL A 46 -8.29 7.66 -3.21
N TYR A 47 -7.19 8.39 -3.08
CA TYR A 47 -5.93 8.03 -3.74
C TYR A 47 -5.38 6.69 -3.26
N ASN A 48 -5.43 6.42 -1.96
CA ASN A 48 -4.99 5.13 -1.41
C ASN A 48 -5.88 3.97 -1.89
N TYR A 49 -7.20 4.18 -1.99
CA TYR A 49 -8.11 3.17 -2.55
C TYR A 49 -7.81 2.90 -4.03
N ALA A 50 -7.63 3.95 -4.83
CA ALA A 50 -7.25 3.82 -6.24
C ALA A 50 -5.90 3.10 -6.38
N PHE A 51 -4.91 3.48 -5.57
CA PHE A 51 -3.59 2.84 -5.57
C PHE A 51 -3.67 1.36 -5.18
N ALA A 52 -4.42 1.02 -4.13
CA ALA A 52 -4.62 -0.37 -3.72
C ALA A 52 -5.31 -1.18 -4.82
N PHE A 53 -6.32 -0.62 -5.47
CA PHE A 53 -7.02 -1.27 -6.60
C PHE A 53 -6.08 -1.51 -7.78
N THR A 54 -5.31 -0.50 -8.18
CA THR A 54 -4.30 -0.64 -9.24
C THR A 54 -3.23 -1.64 -8.85
N LEU A 55 -2.76 -1.66 -7.60
CA LEU A 55 -1.72 -2.59 -7.14
C LEU A 55 -2.21 -4.04 -7.08
N ILE A 56 -3.44 -4.26 -6.60
CA ILE A 56 -4.11 -5.57 -6.61
C ILE A 56 -4.26 -6.06 -8.06
N SER A 57 -4.70 -5.18 -8.97
CA SER A 57 -4.82 -5.49 -10.40
C SER A 57 -3.45 -5.69 -11.06
N TYR A 58 -2.42 -4.95 -10.62
CA TYR A 58 -1.04 -5.00 -11.11
C TYR A 58 -0.25 -6.15 -10.48
N LYS A 59 -0.88 -7.15 -9.85
CA LYS A 59 -0.15 -8.33 -9.40
C LYS A 59 0.38 -9.06 -10.64
N LYS A 60 1.63 -8.75 -11.05
CA LYS A 60 2.30 -9.31 -12.23
C LYS A 60 2.17 -10.82 -12.10
N ASN A 61 1.29 -11.39 -12.91
CA ASN A 61 1.02 -12.81 -12.86
C ASN A 61 2.28 -13.49 -13.38
N THR A 62 3.13 -14.00 -12.48
CA THR A 62 4.40 -14.65 -12.84
C THR A 62 4.18 -15.92 -13.67
N ARG A 63 2.93 -16.37 -13.80
CA ARG A 63 2.50 -17.46 -14.69
C ARG A 63 2.14 -17.01 -16.10
N ILE A 64 1.91 -15.71 -16.33
CA ILE A 64 1.64 -15.17 -17.67
C ILE A 64 2.97 -14.68 -18.22
N ASN A 65 3.62 -15.53 -19.01
CA ASN A 65 4.80 -15.16 -19.76
C ASN A 65 4.36 -14.22 -20.91
N PHE A 66 4.72 -12.94 -20.83
CA PHE A 66 4.53 -11.97 -21.91
C PHE A 66 5.54 -12.17 -23.05
N SER A 67 6.05 -13.38 -23.27
CA SER A 67 6.92 -13.72 -24.39
C SER A 67 6.17 -13.99 -25.70
N ARG A 68 4.84 -13.85 -25.74
CA ARG A 68 4.11 -13.90 -27.01
C ARG A 68 4.27 -12.54 -27.71
N ARG A 69 5.36 -12.45 -28.48
CA ARG A 69 5.60 -11.44 -29.52
C ARG A 69 4.33 -11.22 -30.34
N ILE A 70 4.02 -9.95 -30.58
CA ILE A 70 3.19 -9.50 -31.71
C ILE A 70 3.94 -9.86 -33.00
#